data_AF-A0A1Q8E6C1-F1
#
_entry.id   AF-A0A1Q8E6C1-F1
#
_cell.length_a   1.000
_cell.length_b   1.000
_cell.length_c   1.000
_cell.angle_alpha   90.00
_cell.angle_beta   90.00
_cell.angle_gamma   90.00
#
_symmetry.space_group_name_H-M   'P 1'
#
loop_
_entity.id
_entity.type
_entity.pdbx_description
1 polymer ?
#
loop_
_entity_poly.entity_id
_entity_poly.type
_entity_poly.pdbx_seq_one_letter_code
_entity_poly.pdbx_strand_id
1 'polypeptide(L)' 'MKQYQLGDYDIYVSQRLHPVYDGQDQLLIIYPEHTSICCSVTVSQDGNLQLATYWGIVYDICGKVVHIWYNDEEVE' A
#
# COMPACT_ATOMS: atom_id res chain seq x y z
N MET A 1 -10.85 -4.40 3.24
CA MET A 1 -9.42 -4.10 3.09
C MET A 1 -8.63 -4.86 4.16
N LYS A 2 -7.35 -5.17 3.90
CA LYS A 2 -6.38 -5.73 4.85
C LYS A 2 -5.64 -4.56 5.52
N GLN A 3 -5.46 -4.60 6.84
CA GLN A 3 -4.78 -3.55 7.58
C GLN A 3 -3.34 -3.95 7.92
N TYR A 4 -2.42 -3.02 7.74
CA TYR A 4 -1.01 -3.12 8.11
C TYR A 4 -0.61 -1.87 8.89
N GLN A 5 0.32 -2.01 9.83
CA GLN A 5 0.85 -0.90 10.59
C GLN A 5 2.32 -0.70 10.22
N LEU A 6 2.67 0.53 9.84
CA LEU A 6 4.02 0.92 9.45
C LEU A 6 4.43 2.18 10.22
N GLY A 7 5.17 2.00 11.33
CA GLY A 7 5.38 3.08 12.29
C GLY A 7 4.06 3.61 12.83
N ASP A 8 3.86 4.94 12.73
CA ASP A 8 2.62 5.61 13.15
C ASP A 8 1.51 5.59 12.09
N TYR A 9 1.70 4.93 10.94
CA TYR A 9 0.73 4.92 9.85
C TYR A 9 -0.11 3.64 9.84
N ASP A 10 -1.42 3.82 9.66
CA ASP A 10 -2.37 2.75 9.38
C ASP A 10 -2.56 2.63 7.86
N ILE A 11 -2.14 1.50 7.29
CA ILE A 11 -2.20 1.24 5.85
C ILE A 11 -3.29 0.19 5.58
N TYR A 12 -4.31 0.58 4.81
CA TYR A 12 -5.40 -0.27 4.36
C TYR A 12 -5.20 -0.61 2.90
N VAL A 13 -5.00 -1.90 2.61
CA VAL A 13 -4.78 -2.41 1.26
C VAL A 13 -6.00 -3.21 0.80
N SER A 14 -6.45 -3.02 -0.44
CA SER A 14 -7.56 -3.81 -0.99
C SER A 14 -7.32 -5.33 -0.90
N GLN A 15 -8.40 -6.11 -0.79
CA GLN A 15 -8.33 -7.57 -0.67
C GLN A 15 -7.73 -8.24 -1.91
N ARG A 16 -7.94 -7.65 -3.10
CA ARG A 16 -7.43 -8.17 -4.39
C ARG A 16 -5.92 -8.01 -4.54
N LEU A 17 -5.32 -7.09 -3.79
CA LEU A 17 -3.88 -6.89 -3.81
C LEU A 17 -3.16 -7.85 -2.85
N HIS A 18 -1.90 -8.16 -3.15
CA HIS A 18 -1.07 -9.07 -2.40
C HIS A 18 0.08 -8.33 -1.70
N PRO A 19 -0.18 -7.75 -0.53
CA PRO A 19 0.87 -7.18 0.31
C PRO A 19 1.85 -8.27 0.78
N VAL A 20 3.13 -7.96 0.65
CA VAL A 20 4.28 -8.65 1.24
C VAL A 20 4.88 -7.67 2.23
N TYR A 21 4.72 -8.00 3.51
CA TYR A 21 5.22 -7.20 4.62
C TYR A 21 6.41 -7.91 5.25
N ASP A 22 7.55 -7.22 5.35
CA ASP A 22 8.76 -7.77 5.94
C ASP A 22 8.83 -7.61 7.48
N GLY A 23 7.88 -6.85 8.05
CA GLY A 23 7.80 -6.60 9.49
C GLY A 23 8.62 -5.40 9.98
N GLN A 24 9.22 -4.61 9.08
CA GLN A 24 10.07 -3.48 9.43
C GLN A 24 9.47 -2.15 8.98
N ASP A 25 10.11 -1.48 8.03
CA ASP A 25 9.84 -0.13 7.55
C ASP A 25 9.32 -0.12 6.11
N GLN A 26 9.09 -1.30 5.53
CA GLN A 26 8.60 -1.46 4.16
C GLN A 26 7.41 -2.42 4.05
N LEU A 27 6.41 -1.99 3.28
CA LEU A 27 5.31 -2.81 2.79
C LEU A 27 5.35 -2.81 1.25
N LEU A 28 5.66 -3.96 0.66
CA LEU A 28 5.57 -4.15 -0.78
C LEU A 28 4.19 -4.70 -1.12
N ILE A 29 3.62 -4.29 -2.24
CA ILE A 29 2.30 -4.74 -2.69
C ILE A 29 2.45 -5.28 -4.10
N ILE A 30 2.05 -6.53 -4.28
CA ILE A 30 2.13 -7.26 -5.54
C ILE A 30 0.76 -7.23 -6.21
N TYR A 31 0.81 -7.08 -7.54
CA TYR A 31 -0.37 -7.12 -8.40
C TYR A 31 -1.14 -8.44 -8.25
N PRO A 32 -2.49 -8.47 -8.44
CA PRO A 32 -3.32 -9.67 -8.26
C PRO A 32 -2.85 -10.93 -9.00
N GLU A 33 -2.17 -10.76 -10.14
CA GLU A 33 -1.61 -11.88 -10.93
C GLU A 33 -0.24 -12.37 -10.44
N HIS A 34 0.24 -11.86 -9.30
CA HIS A 34 1.49 -12.25 -8.62
C HIS A 34 2.80 -12.04 -9.40
N THR A 35 2.78 -11.27 -10.47
CA THR A 35 3.94 -11.15 -11.37
C THR A 35 4.84 -9.96 -11.09
N SER A 36 4.37 -8.91 -10.40
CA SER A 36 5.15 -7.66 -10.23
C SER A 36 4.70 -6.81 -9.03
N ILE A 37 5.65 -6.06 -8.46
CA ILE A 37 5.40 -5.08 -7.39
C ILE A 37 4.68 -3.87 -7.99
N CYS A 38 3.43 -3.65 -7.59
CA CYS A 38 2.61 -2.53 -8.08
C CYS A 38 2.57 -1.34 -7.12
N CYS A 39 2.94 -1.53 -5.85
CA CYS A 39 3.11 -0.43 -4.92
C CYS A 39 4.15 -0.76 -3.85
N SER A 40 4.88 0.25 -3.40
CA SER A 40 5.74 0.16 -2.21
C SER A 40 5.41 1.30 -1.27
N VAL A 41 5.24 0.98 0.01
CA VAL A 41 5.07 1.94 1.10
C VAL A 41 6.28 1.80 2.01
N THR A 42 7.00 2.89 2.24
CA THR A 42 8.20 2.89 3.09
C THR A 42 8.18 4.07 4.04
N VAL A 43 8.65 3.89 5.26
CA VAL A 43 8.88 4.99 6.21
C VAL A 43 10.36 5.38 6.13
N SER A 44 10.64 6.63 5.78
CA SER A 44 12.02 7.12 5.77
C SER A 44 12.59 7.22 7.18
N GLN A 45 13.91 7.37 7.30
CA GLN A 45 14.58 7.58 8.59
C GLN A 45 14.05 8.80 9.37
N ASP A 46 13.51 9.79 8.65
CA ASP A 46 12.90 11.00 9.24
C ASP A 46 11.42 10.81 9.64
N GLY A 47 10.87 9.60 9.48
CA GLY A 47 9.47 9.28 9.81
C GLY A 47 8.44 9.68 8.74
N ASN A 48 8.92 10.10 7.56
CA ASN A 48 8.04 10.47 6.45
C ASN A 48 7.61 9.23 5.65
N LEU A 49 6.32 9.15 5.32
CA LEU A 49 5.81 8.09 4.48
C LEU A 49 6.16 8.36 3.01
N GLN A 50 6.71 7.36 2.34
CA GLN A 50 7.02 7.38 0.92
C GLN A 50 6.19 6.30 0.24
N LEU A 51 5.43 6.70 -0.79
CA LEU A 51 4.68 5.78 -1.64
C LEU A 51 5.19 5.87 -3.07
N ALA A 52 5.45 4.71 -3.66
CA ALA A 52 5.59 4.56 -5.10
C ALA A 52 4.49 3.63 -5.62
N THR A 53 3.82 4.03 -6.69
CA THR A 53 2.69 3.31 -7.28
C THR A 53 2.87 3.14 -8.78
N TYR A 54 2.47 1.97 -9.28
CA TYR A 54 2.54 1.58 -10.67
C TYR A 54 1.19 0.99 -11.11
N TRP A 55 0.98 0.87 -12.43
CA TRP A 55 -0.12 0.10 -13.04
C TRP A 55 -1.48 0.28 -12.37
N GLY A 56 -2.02 1.49 -12.36
CA GLY A 56 -3.39 1.75 -11.91
C GLY A 56 -3.63 1.55 -10.42
N ILE A 57 -2.59 1.50 -9.58
CA ILE A 57 -2.77 1.63 -8.14
C ILE A 57 -3.13 3.07 -7.81
N VAL A 58 -4.19 3.22 -7.02
CA VAL A 58 -4.70 4.49 -6.49
C VAL A 58 -4.52 4.46 -4.98
N TYR A 59 -4.32 5.63 -4.40
CA TYR A 59 -4.24 5.77 -2.96
C TYR A 59 -4.84 7.10 -2.50
N ASP A 60 -5.30 7.11 -1.24
CA ASP A 60 -5.71 8.30 -0.51
C ASP A 60 -4.98 8.36 0.82
N ILE A 61 -4.63 9.58 1.25
CA ILE A 61 -3.91 9.84 2.51
C ILE A 61 -4.71 10.84 3.33
N CYS A 62 -5.20 10.39 4.49
CA CYS A 62 -5.89 11.22 5.47
C CYS A 62 -5.12 11.19 6.79
N GLY A 63 -4.23 12.16 7.00
CA GLY A 63 -3.38 12.22 8.19
C GLY A 63 -2.40 11.04 8.23
N LYS A 64 -2.57 10.16 9.21
CA LYS A 64 -1.75 8.94 9.39
C LYS A 64 -2.42 7.69 8.80
N VAL A 65 -3.56 7.84 8.14
CA VAL A 65 -4.29 6.74 7.51
C VAL A 65 -4.07 6.78 6.01
N VAL A 66 -3.77 5.62 5.42
CA VAL A 66 -3.56 5.44 3.98
C VAL A 66 -4.44 4.33 3.47
N HIS A 67 -5.16 4.58 2.38
CA HIS A 67 -5.94 3.58 1.66
C HIS A 67 -5.29 3.32 0.31
N ILE A 68 -5.16 2.06 -0.09
CA ILE A 68 -4.50 1.63 -1.34
C ILE A 68 -5.39 0.60 -2.04
N TRP A 69 -5.75 0.87 -3.29
CA TRP A 69 -6.59 0.01 -4.11
C TRP A 69 -6.18 0.04 -5.59
N TYR A 70 -6.75 -0.86 -6.38
CA TYR A 70 -6.55 -0.89 -7.83
C TYR A 70 -7.70 -0.14 -8.52
N ASN A 71 -7.42 0.69 -9.53
CA ASN A 71 -8.39 1.59 -10.18
C ASN A 71 -9.58 0.84 -10.81
N ASP A 72 -9.40 -0.40 -11.23
CA ASP A 72 -10.49 -1.28 -11.74
C ASP A 72 -11.37 -1.86 -10.61
N GLU A 73 -11.23 -1.33 -9.39
CA GLU A 73 -12.17 -1.54 -8.28
C GLU A 73 -13.19 -0.41 -8.17
N GLU A 74 -13.06 0.71 -8.91
CA GLU A 74 -14.12 1.73 -9.01
C GLU A 74 -15.18 1.35 -10.07
N VAL A 75 -15.86 0.22 -9.86
CA VAL A 75 -17.27 0.04 -10.24
C VAL A 75 -17.89 -1.01 -9.30
N GLU A 76 -18.42 -0.57 -8.17
CA GLU A 76 -19.64 -1.12 -7.54
C GLU A 76 -20.26 -0.10 -6.57
#